data_AF-A0A1I2E094-F1
#
_entry.id   AF-A0A1I2E094-F1
#
_cell.length_a   1.000
_cell.length_b   1.000
_cell.length_c   1.000
_cell.angle_alpha   90.00
_cell.angle_beta   90.00
_cell.angle_gamma   90.00
#
_symmetry.space_group_name_H-M   'P 1'
#
loop_
_entity.id
_entity.type
_entity.pdbx_description
1 polymer ?
#
loop_
_entity_poly.entity_id
_entity_poly.type
_entity_poly.pdbx_seq_one_letter_code
_entity_poly.pdbx_strand_id
1 'polypeptide(L)'
;MPDMILSINYENEGKQGIILFSCKYKDRKEVEAFFKDIYKDKFQIVRQETIKNENVSENSFADKIKKLADLKEKGLITEEEFVQMKQKLISS
;
A
#
# COMPACT_ATOMS: atom_id res chain seq x y z
N MET A 1 10.58 -24.87 3.27
CA MET A 1 9.31 -24.19 2.95
C MET A 1 9.53 -22.71 3.17
N PRO A 2 9.16 -21.84 2.23
CA PRO A 2 9.38 -20.40 2.37
C PRO A 2 8.51 -19.84 3.51
N ASP A 3 9.08 -18.92 4.27
CA ASP A 3 8.37 -18.15 5.28
C ASP A 3 7.42 -17.16 4.59
N MET A 4 6.21 -17.02 5.14
CA MET A 4 5.19 -16.09 4.67
C MET A 4 5.13 -14.91 5.65
N ILE A 5 5.13 -13.68 5.13
CA ILE A 5 4.91 -12.49 5.95
C ILE A 5 3.42 -12.19 5.95
N LEU A 6 2.86 -12.05 7.15
CA LEU A 6 1.50 -11.58 7.34
C LEU A 6 1.54 -10.14 7.83
N SER A 7 0.66 -9.32 7.26
CA SER A 7 0.48 -7.92 7.62
C SER A 7 -0.92 -7.70 8.18
N ILE A 8 -0.96 -6.95 9.27
CA ILE A 8 -2.18 -6.67 10.01
C ILE A 8 -2.25 -5.17 10.28
N ASN A 9 -3.26 -4.52 9.72
CA ASN A 9 -3.52 -3.10 9.92
C ASN A 9 -4.47 -2.91 11.09
N TYR A 10 -4.16 -1.94 11.95
CA TYR A 10 -4.97 -1.63 13.12
C TYR A 10 -5.07 -0.13 13.35
N GLU A 11 -6.16 0.27 13.99
CA GLU A 11 -6.36 1.63 14.45
C GLU A 11 -6.49 1.62 15.96
N ASN A 12 -5.64 2.40 16.63
CA ASN A 12 -5.71 2.59 18.07
C ASN A 12 -5.65 4.08 18.39
N GLU A 13 -6.71 4.61 19.00
CA GLU A 13 -6.78 6.02 19.45
C GLU A 13 -6.44 7.03 18.35
N GLY A 14 -6.94 6.80 17.13
CA GLY A 14 -6.72 7.67 15.96
C GLY A 14 -5.34 7.53 15.30
N LYS A 15 -4.51 6.60 15.77
CA LYS A 15 -3.24 6.24 15.13
C LYS A 15 -3.39 4.92 14.38
N GLN A 16 -3.08 4.95 13.10
CA GLN A 16 -3.00 3.76 12.26
C GLN A 16 -1.63 3.12 12.41
N GLY A 17 -1.60 1.80 12.55
CA GLY A 17 -0.39 1.00 12.70
C GLY A 17 -0.46 -0.29 11.90
N ILE A 18 0.71 -0.86 11.63
CA ILE A 18 0.85 -2.15 10.93
C ILE A 18 1.70 -3.08 11.79
N ILE A 19 1.23 -4.30 11.98
CA ILE A 19 1.99 -5.39 12.59
C ILE A 19 2.41 -6.33 11.46
N LEU A 20 3.71 -6.58 11.35
CA LEU A 20 4.31 -7.52 10.42
C LEU A 20 4.93 -8.67 11.21
N PHE A 21 4.65 -9.90 10.80
CA PHE A 21 5.31 -11.06 11.40
C PHE A 21 5.41 -12.20 10.37
N SER A 22 6.46 -13.00 10.50
CA SER A 22 6.67 -14.18 9.66
C SER A 22 6.02 -15.40 10.28
N CYS A 23 5.36 -16.21 9.47
CA CYS A 23 4.87 -17.52 9.86
C CYS A 23 5.20 -18.55 8.77
N LYS A 24 5.20 -19.83 9.16
CA LYS A 24 5.27 -20.90 8.17
C LYS A 24 3.97 -20.95 7.40
N TYR A 25 4.05 -21.24 6.09
CA TYR A 25 2.87 -21.30 5.22
C TYR A 25 1.78 -22.26 5.74
N LYS A 26 2.17 -23.40 6.31
CA LYS A 26 1.25 -24.39 6.88
C LYS A 26 0.41 -23.88 8.06
N ASP A 27 0.92 -22.90 8.79
CA ASP A 27 0.31 -22.40 10.03
C ASP A 27 -0.57 -21.16 9.75
N ARG A 28 -0.66 -20.72 8.48
CA ARG A 28 -1.38 -19.52 8.04
C ARG A 28 -2.82 -19.46 8.53
N LYS A 29 -3.59 -20.55 8.37
CA LYS A 29 -5.03 -20.54 8.68
C LYS A 29 -5.29 -20.37 10.17
N GLU A 30 -4.46 -21.00 10.99
CA GLU A 30 -4.55 -20.95 12.44
C GLU A 30 -4.21 -19.54 12.94
N VAL A 31 -3.16 -18.94 12.38
CA VAL A 31 -2.79 -17.56 12.64
C VAL A 31 -3.89 -16.59 12.20
N GLU A 32 -4.43 -16.71 10.98
CA GLU A 32 -5.55 -15.87 10.53
C GLU A 32 -6.77 -15.99 11.46
N ALA A 33 -7.07 -17.20 11.95
CA ALA A 33 -8.16 -17.43 12.88
C ALA A 33 -7.90 -16.77 14.24
N PHE A 34 -6.69 -16.90 14.79
CA PHE A 34 -6.28 -16.26 16.04
C PHE A 34 -6.45 -14.74 15.99
N PHE A 35 -5.99 -14.10 14.90
CA PHE A 35 -6.15 -12.66 14.75
C PHE A 35 -7.62 -12.24 14.56
N LYS A 36 -8.43 -13.01 13.83
CA LYS A 36 -9.87 -12.72 13.73
C LYS A 36 -10.58 -12.80 15.07
N ASP A 37 -10.19 -13.73 15.93
CA ASP A 37 -10.87 -13.96 17.20
C ASP A 37 -10.51 -12.90 18.24
N ILE A 38 -9.21 -12.59 18.39
CA ILE A 38 -8.74 -11.63 19.40
C ILE A 38 -9.05 -10.18 19.02
N TYR A 39 -9.10 -9.88 17.73
CA TYR A 39 -9.03 -8.51 17.24
C TYR A 39 -10.22 -8.11 16.36
N LYS A 40 -11.31 -8.89 16.44
CA LYS A 40 -12.52 -8.79 15.60
C LYS A 40 -13.09 -7.37 15.47
N ASP A 41 -13.05 -6.59 16.55
CA ASP A 41 -13.71 -5.27 16.61
C ASP A 41 -12.80 -4.10 16.23
N LYS A 42 -11.49 -4.33 16.04
CA LYS A 42 -10.49 -3.26 15.83
C LYS A 42 -9.69 -3.38 14.52
N PHE A 43 -9.93 -4.41 13.71
CA PHE A 43 -9.01 -4.79 12.64
C PHE A 43 -9.70 -5.08 11.31
N GLN A 44 -9.16 -4.49 10.24
CA GLN A 44 -9.40 -4.92 8.87
C GLN A 44 -8.21 -5.77 8.43
N ILE A 45 -8.39 -7.08 8.31
CA ILE A 45 -7.36 -7.97 7.77
C ILE A 45 -7.19 -7.63 6.29
N VAL A 46 -6.15 -6.86 5.97
CA VAL A 46 -5.73 -6.64 4.59
C VAL A 46 -4.88 -7.83 4.19
N ARG A 47 -5.46 -8.72 3.38
CA ARG A 47 -4.73 -9.83 2.79
C ARG A 47 -3.66 -9.26 1.86
N GLN A 48 -2.40 -9.27 2.29
CA GLN A 48 -1.31 -9.33 1.33
C GLN A 48 -1.29 -10.76 0.78
N GLU A 49 -2.11 -10.97 -0.24
CA GLU A 49 -1.77 -11.98 -1.24
C GLU A 49 -0.36 -11.64 -1.72
N THR A 50 0.53 -12.63 -1.72
CA THR A 50 1.79 -12.62 -2.47
C THR A 50 1.65 -11.74 -3.68
N ILE A 51 2.41 -10.64 -3.72
CA ILE A 51 2.50 -9.64 -4.78
C ILE A 51 1.96 -10.22 -6.10
N LYS A 52 0.66 -10.05 -6.31
CA LYS A 52 0.07 -10.04 -7.64
C LYS A 52 -0.13 -8.58 -7.90
N ASN A 53 0.79 -8.03 -8.68
CA ASN A 53 0.47 -6.91 -9.54
C ASN A 53 -0.85 -7.22 -10.28
N GLU A 54 -1.59 -6.15 -10.59
CA GLU A 54 -2.83 -6.08 -11.40
C GLU A 54 -4.12 -6.16 -10.56
N ASN A 55 -4.86 -5.08 -10.29
CA ASN A 55 -5.31 -4.03 -11.21
C ASN A 55 -5.58 -2.71 -10.47
N VAL A 56 -4.56 -1.87 -10.32
CA VAL A 56 -4.76 -0.43 -10.49
C VAL A 56 -4.01 -0.13 -11.76
N SER A 57 -4.70 0.40 -12.76
CA SER A 57 -4.07 0.90 -13.97
C SER A 57 -2.95 1.85 -13.56
N GLU A 58 -1.70 1.37 -13.52
CA GLU A 58 -0.49 2.18 -13.31
C GLU A 58 -0.30 3.23 -14.44
N ASN A 59 -1.25 3.28 -15.39
CA ASN A 59 -1.37 4.23 -16.46
C ASN A 59 -2.50 5.25 -16.29
N SER A 60 -3.23 5.26 -15.16
CA SER A 60 -4.23 6.31 -14.93
C SER A 60 -3.53 7.67 -14.91
N PHE A 61 -4.03 8.59 -15.72
CA PHE A 61 -3.55 9.96 -15.82
C PHE A 61 -3.47 10.64 -14.44
N ALA A 62 -4.41 10.33 -13.54
CA ALA A 62 -4.43 10.83 -12.17
C ALA A 62 -3.21 10.37 -11.34
N ASP A 63 -2.77 9.13 -11.50
CA ASP A 63 -1.61 8.59 -10.78
C ASP A 63 -0.29 9.21 -11.27
N LYS A 64 -0.21 9.52 -12.56
CA LYS A 64 0.94 10.22 -13.15
C LYS A 64 1.03 11.66 -12.62
N ILE A 65 -0.10 12.36 -12.50
CA ILE A 65 -0.13 13.70 -11.89
C ILE A 65 0.28 13.62 -10.42
N LYS A 66 -0.21 12.64 -9.67
CA LYS A 66 0.10 12.49 -8.25
C LYS A 66 1.60 12.27 -8.03
N LYS A 67 2.23 11.39 -8.83
CA LYS A 67 3.69 11.18 -8.81
C LYS A 67 4.47 12.47 -9.11
N LEU A 68 4.04 13.27 -10.08
CA LEU A 68 4.69 14.55 -10.38
C LEU A 68 4.56 15.55 -9.22
N ALA A 69 3.41 15.59 -8.55
CA ALA A 69 3.20 16.45 -7.39
C ALA A 69 4.12 16.05 -6.23
N ASP A 70 4.24 14.74 -5.95
CA ASP A 70 5.14 14.22 -4.92
C ASP A 70 6.61 14.57 -5.20
N LEU A 71 7.04 14.54 -6.47
CA LEU A 71 8.41 14.90 -6.87
C LEU A 71 8.69 16.39 -6.62
N LYS A 72 7.70 17.26 -6.89
CA LYS A 72 7.79 18.69 -6.62
C LYS A 72 7.84 18.97 -5.11
N GLU A 73 6.96 18.35 -4.32
CA GLU A 73 6.94 18.53 -2.86
C GLU A 73 8.25 18.07 -2.21
N LYS A 74 8.90 17.05 -2.77
CA LYS A 74 10.23 16.58 -2.34
C LYS A 74 11.39 17.45 -2.83
N GLY A 75 11.12 18.48 -3.64
CA GLY A 75 12.15 19.35 -4.21
C GLY A 75 13.05 18.66 -5.23
N LEU A 76 12.61 17.53 -5.81
CA LEU A 76 13.35 16.77 -6.81
C LEU A 76 13.23 17.37 -8.22
N ILE A 77 12.19 18.15 -8.44
CA ILE A 77 11.95 18.91 -9.68
C ILE A 77 11.57 20.35 -9.32
N THR A 78 11.91 21.27 -10.20
CA THR A 78 11.52 22.67 -10.09
C THR A 78 10.05 22.89 -10.49
N GLU A 79 9.47 24.03 -10.11
CA GLU A 79 8.12 24.43 -10.52
C GLU A 79 7.97 24.43 -12.05
N GLU A 80 9.01 24.89 -12.75
CA GLU A 80 9.05 24.99 -14.20
C GLU A 80 9.02 23.61 -14.86
N GLU A 81 9.81 22.66 -14.34
CA GLU A 81 9.83 21.27 -14.79
C GLU A 81 8.49 20.56 -14.53
N PHE A 82 7.89 20.80 -13.36
CA PHE A 82 6.57 20.27 -13.03
C PHE A 82 5.50 20.73 -14.03
N VAL A 83 5.48 22.02 -14.38
CA VAL A 83 4.51 22.58 -15.33
C VAL A 83 4.70 21.97 -16.73
N GLN A 84 5.94 21.85 -17.21
CA GLN A 84 6.23 21.24 -18.51
C GLN A 84 5.81 19.76 -18.57
N MET A 85 6.12 18.99 -17.52
CA MET A 85 5.75 17.57 -17.45
C MET A 85 4.24 17.38 -17.33
N LYS A 86 3.55 18.24 -16.58
CA LYS A 86 2.09 18.24 -16.46
C LYS A 86 1.42 18.53 -17.81
N GLN A 87 1.92 19.51 -18.57
CA GLN A 87 1.41 19.80 -19.91
C GLN A 87 1.61 18.63 -20.87
N LYS A 88 2.78 17.99 -20.86
CA LYS A 88 3.04 16.77 -21.67
C LYS A 88 2.07 15.64 -21.37
N LEU A 89 1.64 15.48 -20.11
CA LEU A 89 0.65 14.47 -19.75
C LEU A 89 -0.77 14.80 -20.23
N ILE A 90 -1.14 16.09 -20.27
CA ILE A 90 -2.48 16.54 -20.69
C ILE A 90 -2.64 16.52 -22.22
N SER A 91 -1.55 16.79 -22.94
CA SER A 91 -1.53 16.83 -24.41
C SER A 91 -1.28 15.48 -25.08
N SER A 92 -1.17 14.39 -24.30
CA SER A 92 -0.94 13.02 -24.79
C SER A 92 -2.22 12.20 -24.82
#